data_AF-A0A953DKD9-F1
#
_entry.id   AF-A0A953DKD9-F1
#
_cell.length_a   1.000
_cell.length_b   1.000
_cell.length_c   1.000
_cell.angle_alpha   90.00
_cell.angle_beta   90.00
_cell.angle_gamma   90.00
#
_symmetry.space_group_name_H-M   'P 1'
#
loop_
_entity.id
_entity.type
_entity.pdbx_description
1 polymer ?
#
loop_
_entity_poly.entity_id
_entity_poly.type
_entity_poly.pdbx_seq_one_letter_code
_entity_poly.pdbx_strand_id
1 'polypeptide(L)' 'DIVVIDTERPWRVRKEDLYTKNQWSVYEGQELIGRPIATFLRGQLVYRDGQIIGEPQGRWLKREAAAG' A
#
# COMPACT_ATOMS: atom_id res chain seq x y z
N ASP A 1 -12.42 -0.85 -2.59
CA ASP A 1 -11.00 -0.47 -2.64
C ASP A 1 -10.25 -1.47 -3.47
N ILE A 2 -9.28 -1.01 -4.26
CA ILE A 2 -8.57 -1.82 -5.26
C ILE A 2 -7.08 -1.48 -5.20
N VAL A 3 -6.23 -2.48 -5.36
CA VAL A 3 -4.77 -2.32 -5.50
C VAL A 3 -4.34 -2.92 -6.83
N VAL A 4 -3.49 -2.22 -7.56
CA VAL A 4 -2.79 -2.71 -8.75
C VAL A 4 -1.40 -3.14 -8.34
N ILE A 5 -1.04 -4.37 -8.70
CA ILE A 5 0.23 -5.00 -8.32
C ILE A 5 1.00 -5.34 -9.60
N ASP A 6 2.28 -5.00 -9.64
CA ASP A 6 3.22 -5.50 -10.64
C ASP A 6 3.70 -6.89 -10.22
N THR A 7 3.26 -7.90 -10.97
CA THR A 7 3.54 -9.31 -10.71
C THR A 7 4.74 -9.85 -11.47
N GLU A 8 5.37 -9.03 -12.32
CA GLU A 8 6.41 -9.50 -13.25
C GLU A 8 7.79 -8.98 -12.85
N ARG A 9 7.87 -7.76 -12.31
CA ARG A 9 9.14 -7.09 -12.04
C ARG A 9 9.62 -7.32 -10.61
N PRO A 10 10.80 -7.95 -10.41
CA PRO A 10 11.43 -7.97 -9.11
C PRO A 10 11.81 -6.56 -8.66
N TRP A 11 11.77 -6.32 -7.35
CA TRP A 11 12.21 -5.08 -6.73
C TRP A 11 12.90 -5.37 -5.41
N ARG A 12 13.91 -4.56 -5.09
CA ARG A 12 14.61 -4.63 -3.81
C ARG A 12 13.94 -3.73 -2.80
N VAL A 13 13.64 -4.26 -1.62
CA VAL A 13 13.09 -3.47 -0.51
C VAL A 13 14.18 -2.54 0.01
N ARG A 14 13.92 -1.23 0.01
CA ARG A 14 14.83 -0.23 0.58
C ARG A 14 14.14 0.54 1.69
N LYS A 15 14.93 1.10 2.59
CA LYS A 15 14.44 1.97 3.67
C LYS A 15 13.57 3.11 3.14
N GLU A 16 13.93 3.70 2.00
CA GLU A 16 13.22 4.82 1.40
C GLU A 16 11.83 4.44 0.86
N ASP A 17 11.57 3.15 0.65
CA ASP A 17 10.25 2.67 0.23
C ASP A 17 9.25 2.62 1.42
N LEU A 18 9.71 2.84 2.68
CA LEU A 18 8.90 2.70 3.89
C LEU A 18 8.30 4.04 4.36
N TYR A 19 6.97 4.10 4.40
CA TYR A 19 6.21 5.21 4.98
C TYR A 19 6.01 5.12 6.50
N THR A 20 6.48 4.04 7.14
CA THR A 20 6.38 3.86 8.58
C THR A 20 7.28 4.87 9.31
N LYS A 21 6.85 5.34 10.48
CA LYS A 21 7.66 6.26 11.31
C LYS A 21 9.01 5.68 11.68
N ASN A 22 9.03 4.40 12.06
CA ASN A 22 10.24 3.62 12.20
C ASN A 22 10.58 3.06 10.82
N GLN A 23 11.44 3.77 10.07
CA GLN A 23 11.86 3.42 8.71
C GLN A 23 12.81 2.22 8.72
N TRP A 24 12.32 1.08 9.20
CA TRP A 24 13.06 -0.17 9.32
C TRP A 24 12.14 -1.33 8.95
N SER A 25 12.70 -2.34 8.29
CA SER A 25 11.99 -3.56 7.89
C SER A 25 12.94 -4.75 7.98
N VAL A 26 12.44 -5.90 8.46
CA VAL A 26 13.17 -7.18 8.41
C VAL A 26 13.48 -7.63 6.98
N TYR A 27 12.77 -7.07 6.00
CA TYR A 27 12.91 -7.39 4.59
C TYR A 27 13.84 -6.43 3.84
N GLU A 28 14.40 -5.40 4.50
CA GLU A 28 15.31 -4.46 3.86
C GLU A 28 16.49 -5.21 3.19
N GLY A 29 16.77 -4.88 1.92
CA GLY A 29 17.78 -5.54 1.10
C GLY A 29 17.31 -6.79 0.36
N GLN A 30 16.15 -7.37 0.70
CA GLN A 30 15.60 -8.53 0.00
C GLN A 30 14.99 -8.14 -1.35
N GLU A 31 15.08 -9.03 -2.34
CA GLU A 31 14.36 -8.92 -3.61
C GLU A 31 13.03 -9.67 -3.55
N LEU A 32 11.94 -8.99 -3.91
CA LEU A 32 10.58 -9.49 -3.90
C LEU A 32 9.92 -9.30 -5.27
N ILE A 33 8.85 -10.04 -5.55
CA ILE A 33 7.95 -9.86 -6.70
C ILE A 33 6.56 -9.54 -6.16
N GLY A 34 5.76 -8.76 -6.89
CA GLY A 34 4.42 -8.36 -6.45
C GLY A 34 4.39 -6.98 -5.79
N ARG A 35 5.01 -5.96 -6.40
CA ARG A 35 5.03 -4.60 -5.84
C ARG A 35 3.67 -3.93 -6.06
N PRO A 36 3.04 -3.33 -5.04
CA PRO A 36 1.91 -2.42 -5.26
C PRO A 36 2.39 -1.19 -6.06
N ILE A 37 1.74 -0.90 -7.18
CA ILE A 37 2.08 0.25 -8.05
C ILE A 37 0.99 1.32 -8.06
N ALA A 38 -0.25 0.97 -7.72
CA ALA A 38 -1.32 1.94 -7.52
C ALA A 38 -2.36 1.43 -6.51
N THR A 39 -2.92 2.34 -5.72
CA THR A 39 -4.02 2.03 -4.80
C THR A 39 -5.17 3.00 -4.99
N PHE A 40 -6.38 2.47 -5.07
CA PHE A 40 -7.63 3.21 -5.20
C PHE A 40 -8.51 3.01 -3.98
N LEU A 41 -8.73 4.10 -3.23
CA LEU A 41 -9.65 4.16 -2.10
C LEU A 41 -11.00 4.70 -2.59
N ARG A 42 -12.05 3.87 -2.57
CA ARG A 42 -13.39 4.23 -3.06
C ARG A 42 -13.39 4.90 -4.46
N GLY A 43 -12.56 4.37 -5.37
CA GLY A 43 -12.42 4.86 -6.73
C GLY A 43 -11.45 6.04 -6.92
N GLN A 44 -10.90 6.60 -5.84
CA GLN A 44 -9.93 7.69 -5.91
C GLN A 44 -8.50 7.15 -5.84
N LEU A 45 -7.61 7.58 -6.74
CA LEU A 45 -6.19 7.22 -6.71
C LEU A 45 -5.51 7.90 -5.51
N VAL A 46 -4.99 7.11 -4.58
CA VAL A 46 -4.37 7.60 -3.32
C VAL A 46 -2.90 7.22 -3.17
N TYR A 47 -2.40 6.34 -4.03
CA TYR A 47 -0.99 5.97 -4.08
C TYR A 47 -0.62 5.60 -5.51
N ARG A 48 0.55 6.03 -5.97
CA ARG A 48 1.10 5.64 -7.26
C ARG A 48 2.62 5.62 -7.23
N ASP A 49 3.21 4.55 -7.74
CA ASP A 49 4.65 4.43 -8.04
C ASP A 49 5.56 4.92 -6.89
N GLY A 50 5.25 4.50 -5.65
CA GLY A 50 6.04 4.88 -4.48
C GLY A 50 5.59 6.16 -3.79
N GLN A 51 4.59 6.89 -4.27
CA GLN A 51 4.13 8.18 -3.73
C GLN A 51 2.70 8.12 -3.19
N ILE A 52 2.46 8.67 -2.00
CA ILE A 52 1.11 8.93 -1.48
C ILE A 52 0.56 10.20 -2.15
N ILE A 53 -0.71 10.15 -2.56
CA ILE A 53 -1.39 11.24 -3.25
C ILE A 53 -2.50 11.80 -2.36
N GLY A 54 -2.43 13.10 -2.09
CA GLY A 54 -3.42 13.83 -1.32
C GLY A 54 -3.35 13.59 0.19
N GLU A 55 -4.35 14.12 0.88
CA GLU A 55 -4.47 14.06 2.34
C GLU A 55 -5.12 12.76 2.82
N PRO A 56 -5.04 12.42 4.13
CA PRO A 56 -5.74 11.28 4.69
C PRO A 56 -7.26 11.34 4.47
N GLN A 57 -7.83 10.31 3.85
CA GLN A 57 -9.26 10.25 3.49
C GLN A 57 -9.98 9.06 4.15
N GLY A 58 -9.42 8.49 5.21
CA GLY A 58 -10.03 7.36 5.92
C GLY A 58 -11.40 7.73 6.51
N ARG A 59 -12.31 6.76 6.61
CA ARG A 59 -13.55 6.90 7.37
C ARG A 59 -13.79 5.66 8.20
N TRP A 60 -14.39 5.83 9.38
CA TRP A 60 -14.80 4.71 10.21
C TRP A 60 -15.89 3.91 9.50
N LEU A 61 -15.73 2.59 9.47
CA LEU A 61 -16.77 1.66 9.02
C LEU A 61 -17.29 0.94 10.26
N LYS A 62 -18.55 1.23 10.64
CA LYS A 62 -19.22 0.49 11.71
C LYS A 62 -19.41 -0.94 11.24
N ARG A 63 -18.91 -1.90 12.02
CA ARG A 63 -19.24 -3.31 11.80
C ARG A 63 -20.67 -3.54 12.26
N GLU A 64 -21.53 -3.98 11.36
CA GLU A 64 -22.84 -4.51 11.74
C GLU A 64 -22.66 -5.97 12.21
N ALA A 65 -23.43 -6.37 13.22
CA ALA A 65 -23.49 -7.78 13.59
C ALA A 65 -24.01 -8.56 12.39
N ALA A 66 -23.42 -9.73 12.10
CA ALA A 66 -23.93 -10.59 11.04
C ALA A 66 -25.41 -10.89 11.34
N ALA A 67 -26.29 -10.68 10.35
CA ALA A 67 -27.66 -11.16 10.45
C ALA A 67 -27.57 -12.69 10.62
N GLY A 68 -28.13 -13.19 11.73
CA GLY A 68 -28.25 -14.61 12.01
C GLY A 68 -29.22 -15.30 11.05
#